data_AF-A0A3C0NPD4-F1
#
_entry.id   AF-A0A3C0NPD4-F1
#
_cell.length_a   1.000
_cell.length_b   1.000
_cell.length_c   1.000
_cell.angle_alpha   90.00
_cell.angle_beta   90.00
_cell.angle_gamma   90.00
#
_symmetry.space_group_name_H-M   'P 1'
#
loop_
_entity.id
_entity.type
_entity.pdbx_description
1 polymer ?
#
loop_
_entity_poly.entity_id
_entity_poly.type
_entity_poly.pdbx_seq_one_letter_code
_entity_poly.pdbx_strand_id
1 'polypeptide(L)' 'ETARCLGCGVTKVDEYMCIGCGLCTTRCKFDAIKLKKVRNWEAGSFETMPIKVAEGLVKRTGGIVRKAIGGK' A
#
# COMPACT_ATOMS: atom_id res chain seq x y z
N GLU A 1 -35.23 -9.85 18.90
CA GLU A 1 -34.14 -9.71 17.91
C GLU A 1 -32.74 -9.36 18.44
N THR A 2 -32.51 -9.05 19.73
CA THR A 2 -31.17 -8.68 20.25
C THR A 2 -30.53 -9.68 21.23
N ALA A 3 -31.12 -10.87 21.41
CA ALA A 3 -30.56 -11.92 22.28
C ALA A 3 -29.50 -12.81 21.58
N ARG A 4 -29.44 -12.80 20.24
CA ARG A 4 -28.53 -13.65 19.44
C ARG A 4 -27.18 -12.99 19.13
N CYS A 5 -27.00 -11.72 19.48
CA CYS A 5 -25.78 -10.95 19.26
C CYS A 5 -24.81 -10.95 20.46
N LEU A 6 -25.11 -11.71 21.53
CA LEU A 6 -24.30 -11.86 22.75
C LEU A 6 -23.00 -12.68 22.57
N GLY A 7 -22.36 -12.53 21.40
CA GLY A 7 -20.93 -12.80 21.20
C GLY A 7 -20.20 -11.71 20.40
N CYS A 8 -20.92 -10.67 19.96
CA CYS A 8 -20.45 -9.60 19.07
C CYS A 8 -21.05 -8.23 19.49
N GLY A 9 -21.56 -8.11 20.72
CA GLY A 9 -21.99 -6.82 21.27
C GLY A 9 -20.82 -5.83 21.20
N VAL A 10 -21.02 -4.70 20.50
CA VAL A 10 -20.10 -3.56 20.37
C VAL A 10 -18.63 -3.96 20.54
N THR A 11 -18.04 -4.57 19.52
CA THR A 11 -16.60 -4.83 19.52
C THR A 11 -15.87 -3.50 19.40
N LYS A 12 -15.41 -2.95 20.52
CA LYS A 12 -14.47 -1.83 20.51
C LYS A 12 -13.09 -2.37 20.14
N VAL A 13 -12.55 -1.86 19.05
CA VAL A 13 -11.17 -2.13 18.65
C VAL A 13 -10.29 -1.08 19.31
N ASP A 14 -9.29 -1.51 20.07
CA ASP A 14 -8.21 -0.64 20.50
C ASP A 14 -7.24 -0.47 19.32
N GLU A 15 -7.10 0.75 18.82
CA GLU A 15 -6.26 1.07 17.66
C GLU A 15 -4.76 0.84 17.95
N TYR A 16 -4.32 0.95 19.22
CA TYR A 16 -2.92 0.72 19.59
C TYR A 16 -2.55 -0.76 19.53
N MET A 17 -3.48 -1.65 19.88
CA MET A 17 -3.28 -3.10 19.82
C MET A 17 -3.65 -3.71 18.47
N CYS A 18 -4.38 -2.98 17.63
CA CYS A 18 -4.88 -3.48 16.35
C CYS A 18 -3.76 -3.57 15.31
N ILE A 19 -3.36 -4.80 14.95
CA ILE A 19 -2.41 -5.06 13.85
C ILE A 19 -3.08 -5.15 12.47
N GLY A 20 -4.40 -5.01 12.39
CA GLY A 20 -5.14 -5.08 11.12
C GLY A 20 -5.30 -6.49 10.52
N CYS A 21 -5.35 -7.54 11.34
CA CYS A 21 -5.44 -8.94 10.88
C CYS A 21 -6.75 -9.31 10.15
N GLY A 22 -7.84 -8.56 10.34
CA GLY A 22 -9.12 -8.82 9.66
C GLY A 22 -9.96 -9.98 10.20
N LEU A 23 -9.60 -10.58 11.33
CA LEU A 23 -10.40 -11.63 11.95
C LEU A 23 -11.78 -11.13 12.42
N CYS A 24 -11.89 -9.84 12.78
CA CYS A 24 -13.15 -9.22 13.18
C CYS A 24 -14.12 -8.99 12.00
N THR A 25 -13.60 -8.69 10.80
CA THR A 25 -14.45 -8.44 9.61
C THR A 25 -15.09 -9.73 9.11
N THR A 26 -14.35 -10.85 9.11
CA THR A 26 -14.86 -12.16 8.68
C THR A 26 -15.89 -12.77 9.64
N ARG A 27 -15.76 -12.49 10.94
CA ARG A 27 -16.71 -12.96 11.96
C ARG A 27 -18.00 -12.16 12.00
N CYS A 28 -17.99 -10.93 11.48
CA CYS A 28 -19.16 -10.05 11.51
C CYS A 28 -20.17 -10.47 10.43
N LYS A 29 -21.27 -11.09 10.85
CA LYS A 29 -22.38 -11.50 9.95
C LYS A 29 -23.11 -10.32 9.29
N PHE A 30 -22.92 -9.12 9.82
CA PHE A 30 -23.57 -7.89 9.37
C PHE A 30 -22.65 -6.99 8.53
N ASP A 31 -21.41 -7.42 8.24
CA ASP A 31 -20.41 -6.63 7.51
C ASP A 31 -20.19 -5.21 8.09
N ALA A 32 -20.33 -5.06 9.42
CA ALA A 32 -20.31 -3.77 10.09
C ALA A 32 -18.90 -3.17 10.22
N ILE A 33 -17.84 -3.97 10.03
CA ILE A 33 -16.44 -3.58 10.25
C ILE A 33 -15.70 -3.68 8.91
N LYS A 34 -15.04 -2.61 8.48
CA LYS A 34 -14.27 -2.55 7.21
C LYS A 34 -12.85 -2.04 7.46
N LEU A 35 -11.86 -2.77 6.95
CA LEU A 35 -10.45 -2.37 7.03
C LEU A 35 -10.02 -1.63 5.76
N LYS A 36 -9.43 -0.44 5.92
CA LYS A 36 -8.81 0.31 4.83
C LYS A 36 -7.34 -0.05 4.73
N LYS A 37 -6.87 -0.43 3.53
CA LYS A 37 -5.44 -0.59 3.27
C LYS A 37 -4.81 0.80 3.21
N VAL A 38 -4.10 1.18 4.27
CA VAL A 38 -3.23 2.35 4.31
C VAL A 38 -1.81 1.90 3.97
N ARG A 39 -1.30 2.33 2.81
CA ARG A 39 0.11 2.16 2.44
C ARG A 39 0.83 3.45 2.76
N ASN A 40 1.67 3.45 3.78
CA ASN A 40 2.57 4.57 4.11
C ASN A 40 3.86 4.51 3.29
N TRP A 41 3.81 4.00 2.05
CA TRP A 41 4.97 3.80 1.19
C TRP A 41 4.78 4.62 -0.09
N GLU A 42 5.56 5.70 -0.23
CA GLU A 42 5.49 6.61 -1.38
C GLU A 42 6.31 6.16 -2.59
N ALA A 43 6.58 4.85 -2.77
CA ALA A 43 6.84 4.45 -4.15
C ALA A 43 5.52 4.63 -4.89
N GLY A 44 5.47 5.70 -5.69
CA GLY A 44 4.40 5.96 -6.64
C GLY A 44 3.97 4.67 -7.35
N SER A 45 2.69 4.63 -7.77
CA SER A 45 2.11 3.43 -8.38
C SER A 45 3.01 2.86 -9.48
N PHE A 46 2.89 1.56 -9.75
CA PHE A 46 3.61 0.87 -10.83
C PHE A 46 3.58 1.67 -12.15
N GLU A 47 2.48 2.38 -12.40
CA GLU A 47 2.26 3.27 -13.56
C GLU A 47 3.23 4.46 -13.63
N THR A 48 3.72 4.94 -12.49
CA THR A 48 4.71 6.03 -12.40
C THR A 48 6.16 5.53 -12.46
N MET A 49 6.40 4.22 -12.39
CA MET A 49 7.75 3.65 -12.45
C MET A 49 8.47 3.91 -13.78
N PRO A 50 7.82 3.82 -14.97
CA PRO A 50 8.48 4.12 -16.24
C PRO A 50 9.08 5.53 -16.26
N ILE A 51 8.36 6.52 -15.69
CA ILE A 51 8.79 7.92 -15.61
C ILE A 51 10.04 8.04 -14.73
N LYS A 52 10.03 7.40 -13.55
CA LYS A 52 11.19 7.40 -12.62
C LYS A 52 12.41 6.69 -13.21
N VAL A 53 12.21 5.62 -13.96
CA VAL A 53 13.30 4.87 -14.62
C VAL A 53 13.85 5.63 -15.83
N ALA A 54 13.01 6.37 -16.55
CA ALA A 54 13.42 7.16 -17.71
C ALA A 54 14.52 8.18 -17.37
N GLU A 55 14.44 8.83 -16.20
CA GLU A 55 15.50 9.76 -15.77
C GLU A 55 16.87 9.07 -15.63
N GLY A 56 16.90 7.85 -15.09
CA GLY A 56 18.11 7.04 -14.99
C GLY A 56 18.64 6.62 -16.36
N LEU A 57 17.75 6.29 -17.30
CA LEU A 57 18.12 5.96 -18.68
C LEU A 57 18.74 7.16 -19.39
N VAL A 58 18.15 8.36 -19.27
CA VAL A 58 18.67 9.59 -19.87
C VAL A 58 20.08 9.91 -19.36
N LYS A 59 20.31 9.80 -18.05
CA LYS A 59 21.65 9.97 -17.45
C LYS A 59 22.66 8.99 -18.03
N ARG A 60 22.27 7.73 -18.19
CA ARG A 60 23.13 6.69 -18.79
C ARG A 60 23.43 6.97 -20.26
N THR A 61 22.42 7.31 -21.05
CA THR A 61 22.58 7.66 -22.47
C THR A 61 23.49 8.87 -22.63
N GLY A 62 23.34 9.89 -21.79
CA GLY A 62 24.24 11.04 -21.76
C GLY A 62 25.70 10.65 -21.47
N GLY A 63 25.93 9.70 -20.56
CA GLY A 63 27.27 9.14 -20.30
C GLY A 63 27.85 8.37 -21.49
N ILE A 64 27.03 7.56 -22.18
CA ILE A 64 27.43 6.82 -23.38
C ILE A 64 27.81 7.79 -24.50
N VAL A 65 26.98 8.81 -24.75
CA VAL A 65 27.23 9.82 -25.77
C VAL A 65 28.48 10.65 -25.45
N ARG A 66 28.66 11.08 -24.19
CA ARG A 66 29.89 11.77 -23.76
C ARG A 66 31.13 10.92 -23.97
N LYS A 67 31.06 9.61 -23.70
CA LYS A 67 32.18 8.70 -23.93
C LYS A 67 32.43 8.44 -25.41
N ALA A 68 31.39 8.40 -26.23
CA ALA A 68 31.49 8.25 -27.67
C ALA A 68 32.07 9.50 -28.37
N ILE A 69 31.74 10.71 -27.90
CA ILE A 69 32.18 11.98 -28.49
C ILE A 69 33.51 12.45 -27.89
N GLY A 70 33.71 12.28 -26.58
CA GLY A 70 34.89 12.75 -25.84
C GLY A 70 36.06 11.76 -25.79
N GLY A 71 35.93 10.61 -26.45
CA GLY A 71 37.04 9.68 -26.62
C GLY A 71 38.05 10.21 -27.64
N LYS A 72 39.33 10.13 -27.29
CA LYS A 72 40.26 9.47 -28.21
C LYS A 72 39.73 8.06 -28.53
#